data_AF-A0A2D8MA56-F1
#
_entry.id   AF-A0A2D8MA56-F1
#
_cell.length_a   1.000
_cell.length_b   1.000
_cell.length_c   1.000
_cell.angle_alpha   90.00
_cell.angle_beta   90.00
_cell.angle_gamma   90.00
#
_symmetry.space_group_name_H-M   'P 1'
#
loop_
_entity.id
_entity.type
_entity.pdbx_description
1 polymer ?
#
loop_
_entity_poly.entity_id
_entity_poly.type
_entity_poly.pdbx_seq_one_letter_code
_entity_poly.pdbx_strand_id
1 'polypeptide(L)'
;MEFCKSAWALECSVKPETGATPVIPQLSLGTDGPQIPELGLGCMGMSEFYGETDDAQSLAVLDRAYELGVRMFDTADMYGNGHNEALLAQFLK
;
A
#
# COMPACT_ATOMS: atom_id res chain seq x y z
N MET A 1 14.09 -3.44 -21.41
CA MET A 1 12.65 -3.12 -21.24
C MET A 1 11.72 -4.31 -21.52
N GLU A 2 12.23 -5.53 -21.75
CA GLU A 2 11.39 -6.73 -21.97
C GLU A 2 11.39 -7.70 -20.77
N PHE A 3 12.35 -7.59 -19.85
CA PHE A 3 12.47 -8.49 -18.69
C PHE A 3 11.51 -8.17 -17.52
N CYS A 4 10.91 -6.97 -17.50
CA CYS A 4 10.02 -6.51 -16.42
C CYS A 4 8.56 -7.01 -16.61
N LYS A 5 8.16 -7.34 -17.84
CA LYS A 5 6.78 -7.73 -18.15
C LYS A 5 6.46 -9.20 -17.83
N SER A 6 7.46 -10.08 -17.89
CA SER A 6 7.24 -11.53 -17.71
C SER A 6 7.23 -11.99 -16.25
N ALA A 7 7.90 -11.27 -15.35
CA ALA A 7 7.85 -11.57 -13.92
C ALA A 7 6.49 -11.18 -13.32
N TRP A 8 5.95 -10.00 -13.68
CA TRP A 8 4.68 -9.51 -13.13
C TRP A 8 3.46 -10.36 -13.51
N ALA A 9 3.44 -10.96 -14.71
CA ALA A 9 2.28 -11.71 -15.19
C ALA A 9 2.11 -13.10 -14.52
N LEU A 10 3.17 -13.68 -13.96
CA LEU A 10 3.12 -15.00 -13.31
C LEU A 10 2.81 -14.91 -11.81
N GLU A 11 3.26 -13.86 -11.11
CA GLU A 11 2.92 -13.62 -9.70
C GLU A 11 1.46 -13.15 -9.47
N CYS A 12 0.83 -12.51 -10.47
CA CYS A 12 -0.55 -11.99 -10.34
C CYS A 12 -1.63 -13.08 -10.15
N SER A 13 -1.32 -14.36 -10.35
CA SER A 13 -2.27 -15.46 -10.18
C SER A 13 -2.16 -16.18 -8.84
N VAL A 14 -1.65 -15.52 -7.79
CA VAL A 14 -1.93 -15.98 -6.42
C VAL A 14 -3.35 -15.55 -6.08
N LYS A 15 -4.31 -16.48 -6.26
CA LYS A 15 -5.62 -16.34 -5.62
C LYS A 15 -5.38 -16.48 -4.12
N PRO A 16 -5.69 -15.48 -3.28
CA PRO A 16 -5.61 -15.66 -1.83
C PRO A 16 -6.52 -16.83 -1.47
N GLU A 17 -5.97 -17.82 -0.78
CA GLU A 17 -6.76 -18.91 -0.23
C GLU A 17 -7.83 -18.33 0.68
N THR A 18 -9.09 -18.58 0.34
CA THR A 18 -10.26 -18.01 0.97
C THR A 18 -10.26 -18.30 2.48
N GLY A 19 -9.80 -17.32 3.28
CA GLY A 19 -9.89 -17.34 4.74
C GLY A 19 -8.65 -16.90 5.51
N ALA A 20 -7.46 -16.82 4.88
CA ALA A 20 -6.23 -16.41 5.56
C ALA A 20 -5.72 -15.06 5.03
N THR A 21 -5.45 -14.11 5.92
CA THR A 21 -4.71 -12.89 5.56
C THR A 21 -3.30 -13.27 5.14
N PRO A 22 -2.83 -12.88 3.95
CA PRO A 22 -1.47 -13.14 3.51
C PRO A 22 -0.44 -12.64 4.52
N VAL A 23 0.54 -13.46 4.85
CA VAL A 23 1.67 -13.06 5.69
C VAL A 23 2.72 -12.41 4.79
N ILE A 24 2.91 -11.10 4.95
CA ILE A 24 3.97 -10.37 4.27
C ILE A 24 5.28 -10.60 5.04
N PRO A 25 6.37 -11.05 4.39
CA PRO A 25 7.68 -11.17 5.03
C PRO A 25 8.11 -9.84 5.69
N GLN A 26 8.96 -9.93 6.71
CA GLN A 26 9.49 -8.77 7.39
C GLN A 26 11.02 -8.73 7.34
N LEU A 27 11.56 -7.52 7.22
CA LEU A 27 12.99 -7.24 7.20
C LEU A 27 13.37 -6.22 8.28
N SER A 28 14.63 -6.23 8.71
CA SER A 28 15.16 -5.25 9.68
C SER A 28 15.54 -3.95 8.97
N LEU A 29 15.05 -2.81 9.49
CA LEU A 29 15.40 -1.49 8.96
C LEU A 29 16.77 -1.01 9.50
N GLY A 30 17.86 -1.51 8.94
CA GLY A 30 19.22 -1.24 9.41
C GLY A 30 19.68 -2.21 10.52
N THR A 31 20.88 -1.99 11.07
CA THR A 31 21.54 -2.97 11.97
C THR A 31 20.77 -3.23 13.26
N ASP A 32 20.10 -2.21 13.82
CA ASP A 32 19.34 -2.28 15.08
C ASP A 32 17.94 -1.66 14.94
N GLY A 33 17.39 -1.65 13.72
CA GLY A 33 16.10 -1.02 13.45
C GLY A 33 14.89 -1.92 13.70
N PRO A 34 13.67 -1.36 13.57
CA PRO A 34 12.44 -2.13 13.68
C PRO A 34 12.31 -3.17 12.56
N GLN A 35 11.55 -4.22 12.83
CA GLN A 35 11.04 -5.13 11.79
C GLN A 35 9.93 -4.42 11.01
N ILE A 36 10.12 -4.28 9.71
CA ILE A 36 9.13 -3.67 8.81
C ILE A 36 8.69 -4.69 7.76
N PRO A 37 7.45 -4.63 7.25
CA PRO A 37 7.04 -5.49 6.13
C PRO A 37 7.86 -5.15 4.88
N GLU A 38 8.16 -6.16 4.06
CA GLU A 38 8.87 -5.94 2.78
C GLU A 38 8.02 -5.20 1.73
N LEU A 39 6.69 -5.17 1.94
CA LEU A 39 5.73 -4.49 1.07
C LEU A 39 5.03 -3.36 1.85
N GLY A 40 4.99 -2.18 1.23
CA GLY A 40 4.18 -1.05 1.65
C GLY A 40 3.33 -0.49 0.51
N LEU A 41 2.29 0.25 0.86
CA LEU A 41 1.41 0.96 -0.07
C LEU A 41 1.77 2.45 -0.11
N GLY A 42 2.20 2.93 -1.27
CA GLY A 42 2.38 4.36 -1.52
C GLY A 42 1.03 5.04 -1.73
N CYS A 43 0.71 6.05 -0.92
CA CYS A 43 -0.60 6.71 -0.94
C CYS A 43 -0.61 8.00 -1.79
N MET A 44 0.50 8.39 -2.43
CA MET A 44 0.62 9.62 -3.24
C MET A 44 -0.54 9.82 -4.23
N GLY A 45 -0.92 8.78 -4.96
CA GLY A 45 -1.99 8.85 -5.97
C GLY A 45 -3.41 8.93 -5.43
N MET A 46 -3.61 8.84 -4.11
CA MET A 46 -4.91 9.02 -3.46
C MET A 46 -5.23 10.49 -3.21
N SER A 47 -4.34 11.42 -3.54
CA SER A 47 -4.57 12.85 -3.28
C SER A 47 -4.44 13.68 -4.53
N GLU A 48 -3.27 13.72 -5.15
CA GLU A 48 -3.06 14.40 -6.43
C GLU A 48 -1.95 13.65 -7.22
N PHE A 49 -1.52 14.13 -8.38
CA PHE A 49 -0.44 13.60 -9.25
C PHE A 49 -0.79 12.56 -10.32
N TYR A 50 -1.85 11.75 -10.16
CA TYR A 50 -2.19 10.71 -11.15
C TYR A 50 -3.55 10.87 -11.85
N GLY A 51 -4.23 12.00 -11.64
CA GLY A 51 -5.53 12.30 -12.24
C GLY A 51 -6.56 12.70 -11.20
N GLU A 52 -7.83 12.56 -11.54
CA GLU A 52 -8.93 12.75 -10.59
C GLU A 52 -8.84 11.71 -9.46
N THR A 53 -9.07 12.17 -8.23
CA THR A 53 -9.04 11.34 -7.03
C THR A 53 -10.43 11.28 -6.39
N ASP A 54 -10.72 10.13 -5.77
CA ASP A 54 -11.96 9.88 -5.04
C ASP A 54 -11.59 9.29 -3.67
N ASP A 55 -11.90 10.02 -2.61
CA ASP A 55 -11.60 9.63 -1.23
C ASP A 55 -12.29 8.32 -0.84
N ALA A 56 -13.53 8.10 -1.30
CA ALA A 56 -14.27 6.88 -0.95
C ALA A 56 -13.62 5.65 -1.60
N GLN A 57 -13.15 5.78 -2.85
CA GLN A 57 -12.37 4.72 -3.49
C GLN A 57 -11.02 4.52 -2.82
N SER A 58 -10.36 5.61 -2.43
CA SER A 58 -9.07 5.55 -1.76
C SER A 58 -9.15 4.85 -0.40
N LEU A 59 -10.19 5.13 0.40
CA LEU A 59 -10.49 4.42 1.64
C LEU A 59 -10.77 2.94 1.38
N ALA A 60 -11.55 2.59 0.35
CA ALA A 60 -11.79 1.20 -0.01
C ALA A 60 -10.51 0.45 -0.41
N VAL A 61 -9.56 1.13 -1.07
CA VAL A 61 -8.23 0.59 -1.37
C VAL A 61 -7.42 0.36 -0.10
N LEU A 62 -7.44 1.30 0.84
CA LEU A 62 -6.75 1.16 2.14
C LEU A 62 -7.30 -0.03 2.93
N ASP A 63 -8.62 -0.16 3.03
CA ASP A 63 -9.28 -1.31 3.66
C ASP A 63 -8.88 -2.61 2.99
N ARG A 64 -8.93 -2.66 1.66
CA ARG A 64 -8.57 -3.87 0.91
C ARG A 64 -7.10 -4.24 1.08
N ALA A 65 -6.20 -3.26 1.08
CA ALA A 65 -4.78 -3.48 1.33
C ALA A 65 -4.55 -4.04 2.74
N TYR A 66 -5.27 -3.52 3.73
CA TYR A 66 -5.21 -4.01 5.10
C TYR A 66 -5.70 -5.46 5.23
N GLU A 67 -6.81 -5.81 4.58
CA GLU A 67 -7.30 -7.20 4.51
C GLU A 67 -6.29 -8.16 3.88
N LEU A 68 -5.52 -7.66 2.90
CA LEU A 68 -4.45 -8.39 2.20
C LEU A 68 -3.13 -8.46 2.99
N GLY A 69 -3.10 -7.91 4.21
CA GLY A 69 -1.94 -8.01 5.11
C GLY A 69 -0.98 -6.83 5.04
N VAL A 70 -1.25 -5.79 4.24
CA VAL A 70 -0.42 -4.59 4.18
C VAL A 70 -0.50 -3.85 5.51
N ARG A 71 0.67 -3.48 6.06
CA ARG A 71 0.80 -2.76 7.34
C ARG A 71 1.70 -1.54 7.28
N MET A 72 2.25 -1.21 6.11
CA MET A 72 3.05 -0.01 5.88
C MET A 72 2.36 0.86 4.82
N PHE A 73 2.01 2.09 5.19
CA PHE A 73 1.36 3.07 4.33
C PHE A 73 2.26 4.30 4.27
N ASP A 74 2.72 4.65 3.07
CA ASP A 74 3.62 5.76 2.81
C ASP A 74 2.79 7.01 2.41
N THR A 75 3.12 8.14 3.04
CA THR A 75 2.48 9.44 2.84
C THR A 75 3.49 10.58 3.03
N ALA A 76 3.11 11.79 2.63
CA ALA A 76 3.89 13.01 2.83
C ALA A 76 2.98 14.25 2.86
N ASP A 77 3.45 15.31 3.53
CA ASP A 77 2.81 16.63 3.56
C ASP A 77 2.56 17.22 2.16
N MET A 78 3.49 17.01 1.23
CA MET A 78 3.38 17.46 -0.16
C MET A 78 2.29 16.71 -0.95
N TYR A 79 1.75 15.59 -0.46
CA TYR A 79 0.73 14.81 -1.18
C TYR A 79 -0.65 15.46 -1.04
N GLY A 80 -1.01 16.26 -2.03
CA GLY A 80 -2.23 17.07 -2.02
C GLY A 80 -2.24 18.10 -0.90
N ASN A 81 -1.06 18.66 -0.55
CA ASN A 81 -0.91 19.69 0.48
C ASN A 81 -1.58 19.32 1.83
N GLY A 82 -1.23 18.13 2.35
CA GLY A 82 -1.75 17.56 3.60
C GLY A 82 -3.04 16.75 3.45
N HIS A 83 -3.67 16.73 2.28
CA HIS A 83 -4.87 15.93 2.02
C HIS A 83 -4.64 14.44 2.25
N ASN A 84 -3.49 13.90 1.82
CA ASN A 84 -3.18 12.48 1.94
C ASN A 84 -3.08 12.01 3.39
N GLU A 85 -2.44 12.82 4.24
CA GLU A 85 -2.33 12.55 5.67
C GLU A 85 -3.71 12.65 6.35
N ALA A 86 -4.56 13.59 5.94
CA ALA A 86 -5.93 13.71 6.43
C ALA A 86 -6.80 12.50 6.05
N LEU A 87 -6.61 11.93 4.86
CA LEU A 87 -7.28 10.71 4.42
C LEU A 87 -6.82 9.49 5.25
N LEU A 88 -5.52 9.32 5.46
CA LEU A 88 -4.98 8.25 6.31
C LEU A 88 -5.44 8.38 7.76
N ALA A 89 -5.57 9.61 8.26
CA ALA A 89 -6.12 9.86 9.60
C ALA A 89 -7.60 9.47 9.73
N GLN A 90 -8.36 9.38 8.63
CA GLN A 90 -9.72 8.83 8.64
C GLN A 90 -9.71 7.29 8.68
N PHE A 91 -8.80 6.67 7.93
CA PHE A 91 -8.63 5.22 7.88
C PHE A 91 -8.10 4.61 9.20
N LEU A 92 -7.21 5.31 9.91
CA LEU A 92 -6.55 4.78 11.12
C LEU A 92 -7.36 4.90 12.42
N LYS A 93 -8.55 5.52 12.39
CA LYS A 93 -9.41 5.71 13.58
C LYS A 93 -10.18 4.45 13.94
#